data_AF-A0A953H674-F1
#
_entry.id   AF-A0A953H674-F1
#
_cell.length_a   1.000
_cell.length_b   1.000
_cell.length_c   1.000
_cell.angle_alpha   90.00
_cell.angle_beta   90.00
_cell.angle_gamma   90.00
#
_symmetry.space_group_name_H-M   'P 1'
#
loop_
_entity.id
_entity.type
_entity.pdbx_description
1 polymer ?
#
loop_
_entity_poly.entity_id
_entity_poly.type
_entity_poly.pdbx_seq_one_letter_code
_entity_poly.pdbx_strand_id
1 'polypeptide(L)'
;MTCEIARRQTTYWDLRDDRGITRIHFVGKLEVGFTDPQALSWSIEQDHPVLLDYQFPWDGIYPASPASDVGQVFDDLTHAIEAKLDGWRRAKHYMNPSRARRVLREGCGLLVTGPPLVVEACREVLTSNGIRSSCVPSKDRRWPAQALIVGQNFVVAKSFRVEELG
;
A
#
# COMPACT_ATOMS: atom_id res chain seq x y z
N MET A 1 10.73 -15.90 19.94
CA MET A 1 9.95 -14.93 20.73
C MET A 1 8.75 -14.54 19.89
N THR A 2 7.56 -14.45 20.48
CA THR A 2 6.31 -14.11 19.79
C THR A 2 5.72 -12.88 20.48
N CYS A 3 5.25 -11.93 19.71
CA CYS A 3 4.55 -10.72 20.14
C CYS A 3 3.06 -10.86 19.85
N GLU A 4 2.21 -10.37 20.75
CA GLU A 4 0.75 -10.37 20.59
C GLU A 4 0.19 -8.95 20.76
N ILE A 5 -0.74 -8.53 19.91
CA ILE A 5 -1.54 -7.32 20.10
C ILE A 5 -2.62 -7.61 21.16
N ALA A 6 -2.27 -7.46 22.44
CA ALA A 6 -3.13 -7.74 23.58
C ALA A 6 -4.33 -6.78 23.70
N ARG A 7 -4.17 -5.51 23.30
CA ARG A 7 -5.25 -4.53 23.29
C ARG A 7 -5.15 -3.60 22.10
N ARG A 8 -6.30 -3.28 21.51
CA ARG A 8 -6.42 -2.27 20.46
C ARG A 8 -7.31 -1.11 20.90
N GLN A 9 -6.82 0.10 20.72
CA GLN A 9 -7.61 1.32 20.81
C GLN A 9 -7.37 2.18 19.56
N THR A 10 -8.16 3.25 19.41
CA THR A 10 -8.02 4.17 18.28
C THR A 10 -6.75 5.00 18.34
N THR A 11 -6.19 5.19 19.54
CA THR A 11 -5.03 6.05 19.83
C THR A 11 -3.80 5.28 20.30
N TYR A 12 -3.90 3.98 20.62
CA TYR A 12 -2.76 3.14 21.00
C TYR A 12 -3.07 1.66 20.80
N TRP A 13 -2.02 0.84 20.70
CA TRP A 13 -2.07 -0.62 20.89
C TRP A 13 -1.19 -1.03 22.05
N ASP A 14 -1.61 -2.06 22.79
CA ASP A 14 -0.77 -2.73 23.79
C ASP A 14 -0.24 -4.01 23.15
N LEU A 15 1.08 -4.13 23.10
CA LEU A 15 1.83 -5.28 22.59
C LEU A 15 2.38 -6.06 23.78
N ARG A 16 2.20 -7.37 23.78
CA ARG A 16 2.65 -8.27 24.85
C ARG A 16 3.65 -9.28 24.30
N ASP A 17 4.77 -9.43 25.00
CA ASP A 17 5.79 -10.44 24.73
C ASP A 17 6.30 -11.07 26.04
N ASP A 18 7.46 -11.73 26.01
CA ASP A 18 8.09 -12.34 27.18
C ASP A 18 8.68 -11.33 28.18
N ARG A 19 8.79 -10.06 27.80
CA ARG A 19 9.37 -8.98 28.61
C ARG A 19 8.31 -8.15 29.33
N GLY A 20 7.04 -8.20 28.89
CA GLY A 20 5.94 -7.51 29.52
C GLY A 20 4.94 -6.96 28.50
N ILE A 21 4.31 -5.84 28.85
CA ILE A 21 3.38 -5.13 27.99
C ILE A 21 3.97 -3.77 27.62
N THR A 22 4.11 -3.52 26.32
CA THR A 22 4.52 -2.24 25.75
C THR A 22 3.32 -1.58 25.08
N ARG A 23 2.99 -0.36 25.47
CA ARG A 23 1.98 0.48 24.81
C ARG A 23 2.61 1.36 23.75
N ILE A 24 2.08 1.30 22.54
CA ILE A 24 2.46 2.15 21.41
C ILE A 24 1.35 3.15 21.13
N HIS A 25 1.58 4.42 21.44
CA HIS A 25 0.65 5.51 21.16
C HIS A 25 0.83 6.06 19.74
N PHE A 26 -0.28 6.40 19.08
CA PHE A 26 -0.33 6.91 17.71
C PHE A 26 -0.58 8.42 17.71
N VAL A 27 0.33 9.20 17.16
CA VAL A 27 0.16 10.66 17.00
C VAL A 27 -0.24 10.95 15.56
N GLY A 28 -1.43 11.49 15.36
CA GLY A 28 -1.95 11.79 14.01
C GLY A 28 -2.11 10.55 13.14
N LYS A 29 -2.83 9.54 13.64
CA LYS A 29 -3.13 8.28 12.91
C LYS A 29 -3.78 8.58 11.55
N LEU A 30 -3.29 7.90 10.51
CA LEU A 30 -3.73 8.04 9.13
C LEU A 30 -4.46 6.79 8.63
N GLU A 31 -3.91 5.61 8.89
CA GLU A 31 -4.41 4.33 8.37
C GLU A 31 -4.11 3.20 9.35
N VAL A 32 -4.89 2.14 9.30
CA VAL A 32 -4.69 0.93 10.10
C VAL A 32 -5.08 -0.29 9.29
N GLY A 33 -4.23 -1.31 9.31
CA GLY A 33 -4.51 -2.65 8.80
C GLY A 33 -4.37 -3.66 9.93
N PHE A 34 -5.32 -4.59 10.03
CA PHE A 34 -5.27 -5.66 11.03
C PHE A 34 -5.74 -6.97 10.41
N THR A 35 -4.96 -8.01 10.65
CA THR A 35 -5.15 -9.35 10.10
C THR A 35 -5.13 -10.40 11.21
N ASP A 36 -4.08 -10.44 12.03
CA ASP A 36 -3.86 -11.47 13.06
C ASP A 36 -3.25 -10.85 14.32
N PRO A 37 -3.77 -11.07 15.53
CA PRO A 37 -3.16 -10.50 16.73
C PRO A 37 -1.74 -11.02 17.03
N GLN A 38 -1.31 -12.16 16.47
CA GLN A 38 -0.01 -12.78 16.73
C GLN A 38 1.02 -12.38 15.67
N ALA A 39 2.24 -12.14 16.13
CA ALA A 39 3.40 -11.82 15.29
C ALA A 39 4.69 -12.36 15.90
N LEU A 40 5.76 -12.39 15.13
CA LEU A 40 7.09 -12.72 15.64
C LEU A 40 7.73 -11.52 16.35
N SER A 41 7.50 -10.32 15.83
CA SER A 41 8.09 -9.07 16.32
C SER A 41 7.25 -7.87 15.91
N TRP A 42 7.65 -6.71 16.41
CA TRP A 42 7.15 -5.41 15.98
C TRP A 42 8.30 -4.44 15.71
N SER A 43 8.05 -3.42 14.88
CA SER A 43 8.98 -2.34 14.60
C SER A 43 8.26 -1.05 14.21
N ILE A 44 8.94 0.09 14.33
CA ILE A 44 8.47 1.38 13.80
C ILE A 44 9.38 1.74 12.63
N GLU A 45 8.82 1.72 11.43
CA GLU A 45 9.54 1.92 10.17
C GLU A 45 9.32 3.33 9.61
N GLN A 46 10.36 3.86 8.97
CA GLN A 46 10.30 5.08 8.17
C GLN A 46 10.31 4.79 6.67
N ASP A 47 10.64 3.56 6.27
CA ASP A 47 10.61 3.10 4.88
C ASP A 47 9.95 1.72 4.86
N HIS A 48 8.76 1.65 4.28
CA HIS A 48 7.95 0.42 4.23
C HIS A 48 6.91 0.54 3.12
N PRO A 49 6.52 -0.54 2.42
CA PRO A 49 5.54 -0.49 1.32
C PRO A 49 4.20 0.19 1.68
N VAL A 50 3.76 0.09 2.94
CA VAL A 50 2.54 0.77 3.42
C VAL A 50 2.67 2.30 3.46
N LEU A 51 3.88 2.85 3.46
CA LEU A 51 4.15 4.28 3.51
C LEU A 51 4.22 4.95 2.13
N LEU A 52 4.30 4.18 1.05
CA LEU A 52 4.45 4.70 -0.32
C LEU A 52 3.36 5.72 -0.69
N ASP A 53 2.13 5.47 -0.27
CA ASP A 53 0.97 6.34 -0.51
C ASP A 53 1.10 7.74 0.13
N TYR A 54 2.00 7.90 1.10
CA TYR A 54 2.22 9.12 1.86
C TYR A 54 3.51 9.84 1.48
N GLN A 55 4.54 9.07 1.11
CA GLN A 55 5.90 9.56 0.90
C GLN A 55 6.18 10.05 -0.51
N PHE A 56 5.33 9.69 -1.47
CA PHE A 56 5.55 10.03 -2.88
C PHE A 56 4.35 10.77 -3.48
N PRO A 57 4.58 11.63 -4.49
CA PRO A 57 3.49 12.10 -5.34
C PRO A 57 2.87 10.92 -6.10
N TRP A 58 1.65 11.12 -6.59
CA TRP A 58 0.95 10.11 -7.38
C TRP A 58 0.83 10.57 -8.82
N ASP A 59 0.98 9.63 -9.74
CA ASP A 59 0.68 9.81 -11.15
C ASP A 59 -0.50 8.93 -11.57
N GLY A 60 -1.25 9.40 -12.56
CA GLY A 60 -2.28 8.66 -13.26
C GLY A 60 -1.76 8.09 -14.57
N ILE A 61 -2.08 6.83 -14.87
CA ILE A 61 -1.77 6.18 -16.16
C ILE A 61 -3.04 6.15 -17.03
N TYR A 62 -2.88 6.60 -18.27
CA TYR A 62 -3.93 6.62 -19.28
C TYR A 62 -3.43 5.84 -20.52
N PRO A 63 -4.01 4.68 -20.85
CA PRO A 63 -3.71 4.02 -22.12
C PRO A 63 -4.16 4.88 -23.30
N ALA A 64 -3.48 4.71 -24.43
CA ALA A 64 -3.72 5.39 -25.69
C ALA A 64 -3.99 4.41 -26.85
N SER A 65 -4.21 3.12 -26.53
CA SER A 65 -4.61 2.08 -27.46
C SER A 65 -5.28 0.92 -26.71
N PRO A 66 -6.24 0.21 -27.33
CA PRO A 66 -6.83 -1.00 -26.76
C PRO A 66 -5.81 -2.11 -26.50
N ALA A 67 -6.04 -2.92 -25.48
CA ALA A 67 -5.36 -4.20 -25.28
C ALA A 67 -5.91 -5.27 -26.24
N SER A 68 -5.02 -6.05 -26.85
CA SER A 68 -5.39 -7.22 -27.66
C SER A 68 -6.02 -8.31 -26.80
N ASP A 69 -5.50 -8.53 -25.59
CA ASP A 69 -6.05 -9.42 -24.57
C ASP A 69 -6.27 -8.66 -23.26
N VAL A 70 -7.50 -8.23 -23.03
CA VAL A 70 -7.88 -7.48 -21.81
C VAL A 70 -7.75 -8.33 -20.55
N GLY A 71 -7.97 -9.65 -20.66
CA GLY A 71 -7.90 -10.56 -19.51
C GLY A 71 -6.47 -10.68 -19.02
N GLN A 72 -5.57 -11.07 -19.93
CA GLN A 72 -4.15 -11.25 -19.62
C GLN A 72 -3.52 -9.96 -19.10
N VAL A 73 -3.72 -8.82 -19.77
CA VAL A 73 -3.13 -7.55 -19.33
C VAL A 73 -3.64 -7.12 -17.96
N PHE A 74 -4.92 -7.36 -17.65
CA PHE A 74 -5.45 -7.04 -16.33
C PHE A 74 -4.82 -7.90 -15.22
N ASP A 75 -4.63 -9.19 -15.49
CA ASP A 75 -4.03 -10.12 -14.55
C ASP A 75 -2.53 -9.82 -14.36
N ASP A 76 -1.81 -9.49 -15.44
CA ASP A 76 -0.41 -9.06 -15.40
C ASP A 76 -0.23 -7.77 -14.58
N LEU A 77 -1.11 -6.77 -14.79
CA LEU A 77 -1.10 -5.53 -14.00
C LEU A 77 -1.34 -5.82 -12.51
N THR A 78 -2.30 -6.70 -12.21
CA THR A 78 -2.60 -7.10 -10.83
C THR A 78 -1.38 -7.74 -10.17
N HIS A 79 -0.78 -8.71 -10.86
CA HIS A 79 0.40 -9.42 -10.36
C HIS A 79 1.60 -8.48 -10.17
N ALA A 80 1.87 -7.59 -11.14
CA ALA A 80 2.99 -6.66 -11.08
C ALA A 80 2.87 -5.69 -9.90
N ILE A 81 1.67 -5.16 -9.63
CA ILE A 81 1.44 -4.28 -8.48
C ILE A 81 1.64 -5.05 -7.17
N GLU A 82 1.03 -6.22 -7.03
CA GLU A 82 1.06 -6.97 -5.78
C GLU A 82 2.46 -7.52 -5.45
N ALA A 83 3.22 -7.91 -6.47
CA ALA A 83 4.61 -8.33 -6.33
C ALA A 83 5.53 -7.19 -5.85
N LYS A 84 5.28 -5.94 -6.27
CA LYS A 84 6.08 -4.78 -5.83
C LYS A 84 5.78 -4.32 -4.41
N LEU A 85 4.65 -4.76 -3.85
CA LEU A 85 4.16 -4.30 -2.56
C LEU A 85 4.20 -5.40 -1.50
N ASP A 86 4.82 -6.54 -1.79
CA ASP A 86 4.96 -7.70 -0.91
C ASP A 86 3.63 -8.11 -0.23
N GLY A 87 2.51 -7.96 -0.95
CA GLY A 87 1.18 -8.28 -0.45
C GLY A 87 0.58 -7.29 0.56
N TRP A 88 1.30 -6.24 0.97
CA TRP A 88 0.81 -5.22 1.91
C TRP A 88 -0.36 -4.42 1.37
N ARG A 89 -0.42 -4.26 0.05
CA ARG A 89 -1.51 -3.57 -0.65
C ARG A 89 -1.88 -4.39 -1.88
N ARG A 90 -3.16 -4.34 -2.22
CA ARG A 90 -3.74 -5.06 -3.36
C ARG A 90 -3.88 -4.15 -4.57
N ALA A 91 -3.89 -4.72 -5.76
CA ALA A 91 -4.04 -3.95 -7.00
C ALA A 91 -5.30 -3.07 -7.02
N LYS A 92 -6.41 -3.53 -6.42
CA LYS A 92 -7.67 -2.79 -6.29
C LYS A 92 -7.57 -1.44 -5.55
N HIS A 93 -6.47 -1.21 -4.84
CA HIS A 93 -6.20 0.06 -4.15
C HIS A 93 -5.76 1.15 -5.13
N TYR A 94 -5.13 0.76 -6.25
CA TYR A 94 -4.54 1.66 -7.25
C TYR A 94 -5.27 1.63 -8.59
N MET A 95 -5.84 0.47 -8.93
CA MET A 95 -6.68 0.27 -10.11
C MET A 95 -8.14 0.46 -9.74
N ASN A 96 -8.95 0.98 -10.66
CA ASN A 96 -10.40 0.93 -10.52
C ASN A 96 -10.92 -0.40 -11.10
N PRO A 97 -11.16 -1.46 -10.31
CA PRO A 97 -11.50 -2.78 -10.84
C PRO A 97 -12.78 -2.79 -11.68
N SER A 98 -13.75 -1.92 -11.35
CA SER A 98 -15.01 -1.81 -12.08
C SER A 98 -14.86 -1.20 -13.48
N ARG A 99 -13.79 -0.43 -13.72
CA ARG A 99 -13.56 0.28 -14.99
C ARG A 99 -12.29 -0.15 -15.72
N ALA A 100 -11.32 -0.75 -15.05
CA ALA A 100 -10.01 -1.07 -15.62
C ALA A 100 -10.13 -1.95 -16.86
N ARG A 101 -10.94 -3.02 -16.82
CA ARG A 101 -11.19 -3.87 -17.99
C ARG A 101 -11.83 -3.11 -19.15
N ARG A 102 -12.72 -2.15 -18.86
CA ARG A 102 -13.33 -1.30 -19.89
C ARG A 102 -12.29 -0.34 -20.48
N VAL A 103 -11.50 0.32 -19.64
CA VAL A 103 -10.41 1.23 -20.04
C VAL A 103 -9.37 0.52 -20.91
N LEU A 104 -8.99 -0.71 -20.57
CA LEU A 104 -8.11 -1.55 -21.39
C LEU A 104 -8.74 -1.92 -22.73
N ARG A 105 -10.05 -2.22 -22.76
CA ARG A 105 -10.77 -2.54 -24.00
C ARG A 105 -10.91 -1.33 -24.93
N GLU A 106 -11.22 -0.17 -24.36
CA GLU A 106 -11.45 1.07 -25.12
C GLU A 106 -10.12 1.76 -25.48
N GLY A 107 -9.06 1.50 -24.72
CA GLY A 107 -7.76 2.13 -24.91
C GLY A 107 -7.71 3.59 -24.50
N CYS A 108 -8.63 4.02 -23.62
CA CYS A 108 -8.69 5.40 -23.13
C CYS A 108 -9.32 5.49 -21.74
N GLY A 109 -8.97 6.56 -21.00
CA GLY A 109 -9.44 6.81 -19.64
C GLY A 109 -8.40 6.49 -18.57
N LEU A 110 -8.72 6.75 -17.31
CA LEU A 110 -7.82 6.52 -16.18
C LEU A 110 -7.79 5.03 -15.81
N LEU A 111 -6.62 4.40 -15.89
CA LEU A 111 -6.44 2.98 -15.58
C LEU A 111 -5.93 2.76 -14.16
N VAL A 112 -4.84 3.45 -13.80
CA VAL A 112 -4.12 3.33 -12.52
C VAL A 112 -3.89 4.73 -11.98
N THR A 113 -3.94 4.89 -10.66
CA THR A 113 -3.35 6.05 -9.98
C THR A 113 -2.58 5.56 -8.77
N GLY A 114 -1.31 5.93 -8.65
CA GLY A 114 -0.47 5.44 -7.56
C GLY A 114 0.89 6.13 -7.48
N PRO A 115 1.68 5.77 -6.46
CA PRO A 115 3.06 6.25 -6.30
C PRO A 115 3.97 5.71 -7.42
N PRO A 116 5.20 6.27 -7.59
CA PRO A 116 6.10 5.94 -8.69
C PRO A 116 6.33 4.44 -8.87
N LEU A 117 6.57 3.70 -7.77
CA LEU A 117 6.80 2.25 -7.82
C LEU A 117 5.63 1.48 -8.47
N VAL A 118 4.40 1.87 -8.17
CA VAL A 118 3.18 1.26 -8.75
C VAL A 118 3.04 1.67 -10.22
N VAL A 119 3.28 2.94 -10.51
CA VAL A 119 3.15 3.49 -11.86
C VAL A 119 4.18 2.87 -12.80
N GLU A 120 5.43 2.76 -12.39
CA GLU A 120 6.52 2.12 -13.14
C GLU A 120 6.19 0.66 -13.45
N ALA A 121 5.77 -0.11 -12.45
CA ALA A 121 5.37 -1.51 -12.65
C ALA A 121 4.24 -1.66 -13.68
N CYS A 122 3.24 -0.78 -13.63
CA CYS A 122 2.14 -0.80 -14.60
C CYS A 122 2.60 -0.39 -16.01
N ARG A 123 3.50 0.58 -16.12
CA ARG A 123 4.06 1.02 -17.41
C ARG A 123 4.85 -0.09 -18.09
N GLU A 124 5.63 -0.85 -17.34
CA GLU A 124 6.38 -2.00 -17.86
C GLU A 124 5.44 -3.05 -18.46
N VAL A 125 4.35 -3.38 -17.75
CA VAL A 125 3.32 -4.32 -18.25
C VAL A 125 2.64 -3.80 -19.51
N LEU A 126 2.21 -2.54 -19.52
CA LEU A 126 1.56 -1.95 -20.70
C LEU A 126 2.49 -1.92 -21.91
N THR A 127 3.74 -1.52 -21.71
CA THR A 127 4.75 -1.46 -22.78
C THR A 127 5.05 -2.84 -23.35
N SER A 128 5.20 -3.84 -22.49
CA SER A 128 5.46 -5.23 -22.90
C SER A 128 4.31 -5.85 -23.70
N ASN A 129 3.09 -5.34 -23.48
CA ASN A 129 1.89 -5.71 -24.23
C ASN A 129 1.61 -4.80 -25.44
N GLY A 130 2.55 -3.92 -25.82
CA GLY A 130 2.41 -3.02 -26.96
C GLY A 130 1.39 -1.90 -26.76
N ILE A 131 0.96 -1.63 -25.53
CA ILE A 131 -0.01 -0.59 -25.20
C ILE A 131 0.73 0.70 -24.90
N ARG A 132 0.50 1.73 -25.73
CA ARG A 132 1.01 3.06 -25.44
C ARG A 132 0.23 3.67 -24.27
N SER A 133 0.91 4.41 -23.40
CA SER A 133 0.27 5.10 -22.29
C SER A 133 0.95 6.43 -21.99
N SER A 134 0.20 7.38 -21.44
CA SER A 134 0.73 8.59 -20.84
C SER A 134 0.64 8.54 -19.31
N CYS A 135 1.53 9.28 -18.66
CA CYS A 135 1.50 9.50 -17.22
C CYS A 135 1.29 10.98 -16.93
N VAL A 136 0.34 11.28 -16.06
CA VAL A 136 -0.03 12.66 -15.70
C VAL A 136 0.02 12.79 -14.18
N PRO A 137 0.69 13.82 -13.63
CA PRO A 137 0.64 14.11 -12.20
C PRO A 137 -0.80 14.19 -11.70
N SER A 138 -1.09 13.50 -10.59
CA SER A 138 -2.45 13.38 -10.04
C SER A 138 -2.57 13.91 -8.62
N LYS A 139 -1.59 13.64 -7.74
CA LYS A 139 -1.59 14.13 -6.36
C LYS A 139 -0.18 14.48 -5.93
N ASP A 140 -0.04 15.54 -5.15
CA ASP A 140 1.21 15.86 -4.50
C ASP A 140 1.54 14.87 -3.38
N ARG A 141 2.81 14.86 -2.97
CA ARG A 141 3.26 14.13 -1.78
C ARG A 141 2.44 14.58 -0.58
N ARG A 142 2.08 13.62 0.27
CA ARG A 142 1.43 13.90 1.55
C ARG A 142 2.47 14.29 2.62
N TRP A 143 2.07 14.13 3.87
CA TRP A 143 2.84 14.43 5.07
C TRP A 143 3.82 13.29 5.36
N PRO A 144 5.01 13.56 5.94
CA PRO A 144 5.86 12.51 6.48
C PRO A 144 5.08 11.66 7.48
N ALA A 145 5.21 10.34 7.35
CA ALA A 145 4.54 9.37 8.21
C ALA A 145 5.50 8.22 8.54
N GLN A 146 5.21 7.55 9.64
CA GLN A 146 5.87 6.35 10.11
C GLN A 146 4.86 5.20 10.13
N ALA A 147 5.36 3.96 10.05
CA ALA A 147 4.53 2.76 10.17
C ALA A 147 4.93 1.93 11.39
N LEU A 148 4.00 1.67 12.31
CA LEU A 148 4.14 0.58 13.26
C LEU A 148 3.79 -0.71 12.52
N ILE A 149 4.71 -1.66 12.44
CA ILE A 149 4.53 -2.98 11.85
C ILE A 149 4.50 -4.02 12.96
N VAL A 150 3.49 -4.90 12.95
CA VAL A 150 3.36 -6.03 13.88
C VAL A 150 2.91 -7.24 13.09
N GLY A 151 3.84 -8.07 12.60
CA GLY A 151 3.52 -9.15 11.66
C GLY A 151 2.95 -8.61 10.35
N GLN A 152 1.68 -8.94 10.03
CA GLN A 152 0.92 -8.41 8.88
C GLN A 152 -0.07 -7.30 9.27
N ASN A 153 0.01 -6.81 10.51
CA ASN A 153 -0.74 -5.65 10.97
C ASN A 153 0.11 -4.40 10.82
N PHE A 154 -0.54 -3.27 10.63
CA PHE A 154 0.15 -2.00 10.62
C PHE A 154 -0.72 -0.85 11.12
N VAL A 155 -0.07 0.19 11.61
CA VAL A 155 -0.65 1.52 11.82
C VAL A 155 0.24 2.53 11.11
N VAL A 156 -0.33 3.40 10.29
CA VAL A 156 0.38 4.57 9.75
C VAL A 156 -0.02 5.79 10.58
N ALA A 157 0.96 6.53 11.07
CA ALA A 157 0.75 7.75 11.86
C ALA A 157 1.85 8.78 11.58
N LYS A 158 1.68 10.03 12.03
CA LYS A 158 2.73 11.05 11.91
C LYS A 158 3.93 10.70 12.79
N SER A 159 3.69 10.19 13.98
CA SER A 159 4.73 9.66 14.88
C SER A 159 4.16 8.68 15.91
N PHE A 160 5.06 8.00 16.62
CA PHE A 160 4.73 7.06 17.69
C PHE A 160 5.41 7.43 19.01
N ARG A 161 4.80 7.05 20.12
CA ARG A 161 5.42 7.08 21.45
C ARG A 161 5.30 5.71 22.11
N VAL A 162 6.39 5.24 22.71
CA VAL A 162 6.49 3.93 23.35
C VAL A 162 6.47 4.10 24.86
N GLU A 163 5.68 3.29 25.55
CA GLU A 163 5.51 3.29 27.01
C GLU A 163 5.51 1.84 27.53
N GLU A 164 6.43 1.46 28.41
CA GLU A 164 6.42 0.15 29.08
C GLU A 164 5.45 0.17 30.26
N LEU A 165 4.58 -0.85 30.38
CA LEU A 165 3.52 -0.90 31.40
C LEU A 165 3.84 -1.79 32.62
N GLY A 166 5.05 -2.34 32.69
CA GLY A 166 5.52 -3.17 33.82
C GLY A 166 5.24 -4.66 33.68
#